data_AF-A0A9K3PZ94-F1
#
_entry.id   AF-A0A9K3PZ94-F1
#
_cell.length_a   1.000
_cell.length_b   1.000
_cell.length_c   1.000
_cell.angle_alpha   90.00
_cell.angle_beta   90.00
_cell.angle_gamma   90.00
#
_symmetry.space_group_name_H-M   'P 1'
#
loop_
_entity.id
_entity.type
_entity.pdbx_description
1 polymer ?
#
loop_
_entity_poly.entity_id
_entity_poly.type
_entity_poly.pdbx_seq_one_letter_code
_entity_poly.pdbx_strand_id
1 'polypeptide(L)'
;MFKDPVLSKYGHTYERSAILQWLQEHETCPISRKPLSPRYLTSNHSLKLQIKKWESDSTTKDSTAIKEVPPPREFICPLTGRVFEHPVVTKDGRHYERMALMSFVKSGMYSTDPMTGKALPLSSVVTDFNLMARIRMWKERTDNDQIRDTTGCYGWIENDRHDGSVLVLTKENRSTKRMCLDRMRYLVADFI
;
A
#
# COMPACT_ATOMS: atom_id res chain seq x y z
N MET A 1 23.05 0.18 7.91
CA MET A 1 22.34 -1.00 8.46
C MET A 1 23.32 -1.82 9.29
N PHE A 2 22.92 -2.28 10.48
CA PHE A 2 23.74 -3.17 11.30
C PHE A 2 23.93 -4.50 10.56
N LYS A 3 25.17 -4.85 10.24
CA LYS A 3 25.54 -6.09 9.55
C LYS A 3 25.94 -7.16 10.56
N ASP A 4 26.71 -6.77 11.59
CA ASP A 4 27.11 -7.69 12.65
C ASP A 4 27.04 -7.02 14.02
N PRO A 5 25.86 -7.00 14.66
CA PRO A 5 25.69 -6.40 15.97
C PRO A 5 26.43 -7.20 17.05
N VAL A 6 27.19 -6.50 17.89
CA VAL A 6 27.91 -7.03 19.05
C VAL A 6 27.51 -6.33 20.33
N LEU A 7 27.38 -7.08 21.41
CA LEU A 7 27.00 -6.63 22.74
C LEU A 7 28.26 -6.54 23.62
N SER A 8 28.43 -5.40 24.27
CA SER A 8 29.45 -5.22 25.32
C SER A 8 28.97 -5.79 26.67
N LYS A 9 29.89 -6.09 27.58
CA LYS A 9 29.57 -6.47 28.98
C LYS A 9 28.73 -5.46 29.77
N TYR A 10 28.55 -4.25 29.25
CA TYR A 10 27.74 -3.19 29.85
C TYR A 10 26.34 -3.06 29.24
N GLY A 11 25.96 -3.96 28.31
CA GLY A 11 24.62 -3.98 27.71
C GLY A 11 24.44 -3.11 26.46
N HIS A 12 25.49 -2.40 26.01
CA HIS A 12 25.43 -1.62 24.77
C HIS A 12 25.73 -2.46 23.54
N THR A 13 24.97 -2.23 22.47
CA THR A 13 25.16 -2.90 21.17
C THR A 13 25.82 -1.97 20.17
N TYR A 14 26.79 -2.50 19.43
CA TYR A 14 27.55 -1.78 18.40
C TYR A 14 27.66 -2.61 17.12
N GLU A 15 27.96 -1.97 16.01
CA GLU A 15 28.42 -2.68 14.81
C GLU A 15 29.86 -3.16 15.05
N ARG A 16 30.16 -4.43 14.74
CA ARG A 16 31.48 -5.02 15.05
C ARG A 16 32.64 -4.21 14.50
N SER A 17 32.60 -3.84 13.22
CA SER A 17 33.70 -3.10 12.60
C SER A 17 33.94 -1.75 13.27
N ALA A 18 32.86 -1.03 13.58
CA ALA A 18 32.92 0.30 14.20
C ALA A 18 33.52 0.25 15.61
N ILE A 19 33.08 -0.69 16.46
CA ILE A 19 33.60 -0.78 17.82
C ILE A 19 35.03 -1.31 17.85
N LEU A 20 35.42 -2.21 16.94
CA LEU A 20 36.80 -2.68 16.85
C LEU A 20 37.75 -1.56 16.40
N GLN A 21 37.32 -0.71 15.46
CA GLN A 21 38.09 0.46 15.04
C GLN A 21 38.27 1.45 16.20
N TRP A 22 37.20 1.77 16.92
CA TRP A 22 37.26 2.64 18.11
C TRP A 22 38.26 2.12 19.16
N LEU A 23 38.25 0.81 19.41
CA LEU A 23 39.12 0.16 20.39
C LEU A 23 40.60 0.09 19.99
N GLN A 24 40.98 0.54 18.78
CA GLN A 24 42.38 0.69 18.39
C GLN A 24 43.01 1.93 19.02
N GLU A 25 42.23 3.00 19.17
CA GLU A 25 42.70 4.29 19.69
C GLU A 25 42.23 4.52 21.14
N HIS A 26 41.15 3.84 21.57
CA HIS A 26 40.49 4.10 22.84
C HIS A 26 40.16 2.80 23.58
N GLU A 27 40.65 2.63 24.80
CA GLU A 27 40.38 1.40 25.59
C GLU A 27 39.05 1.45 26.38
N THR A 28 38.09 2.24 25.91
CA THR A 28 36.84 2.50 26.64
C THR A 28 35.60 2.32 25.78
N CYS A 29 34.49 2.02 26.43
CA CYS A 29 33.17 1.96 25.82
C CYS A 29 32.73 3.38 25.38
N PRO A 30 32.34 3.61 24.11
CA PRO A 30 31.95 4.94 23.62
C PRO A 30 30.83 5.61 24.42
N ILE A 31 29.89 4.81 24.95
CA ILE A 31 28.70 5.31 25.66
C ILE A 31 28.98 5.49 27.16
N SER A 32 29.53 4.46 27.81
CA SER A 32 29.72 4.49 29.27
C SER A 32 31.08 5.04 29.71
N ARG A 33 32.03 5.23 28.80
CA ARG A 33 33.44 5.58 29.05
C ARG A 33 34.18 4.62 30.00
N LYS A 34 33.59 3.46 30.30
CA LYS A 34 34.19 2.42 31.14
C LYS A 34 35.19 1.58 30.33
N PRO A 35 36.23 1.00 30.96
CA PRO A 35 37.21 0.16 30.27
C PRO A 35 36.54 -0.98 29.50
N LEU A 36 36.86 -1.09 28.22
CA LEU A 36 36.31 -2.09 27.31
C LEU A 36 37.40 -2.58 26.37
N SER A 37 37.54 -3.90 26.27
CA SER A 37 38.45 -4.53 25.32
C SER A 37 37.67 -5.43 24.36
N PRO A 38 38.24 -5.76 23.18
CA PRO A 38 37.55 -6.59 22.17
C PRO A 38 37.10 -7.96 22.70
N ARG A 39 37.77 -8.50 23.72
CA ARG A 39 37.43 -9.79 24.34
C ARG A 39 36.09 -9.78 25.08
N TYR A 40 35.58 -8.60 25.44
CA TYR A 40 34.29 -8.43 26.13
C TYR A 40 33.14 -8.12 25.16
N LEU A 41 33.36 -8.25 23.85
CA LEU A 41 32.33 -8.13 22.83
C LEU A 41 31.80 -9.51 22.45
N THR A 42 30.50 -9.70 22.64
CA THR A 42 29.78 -10.94 22.29
C THR A 42 28.85 -10.66 21.11
N SER A 43 28.53 -11.66 20.27
CA SER A 43 27.59 -11.42 19.17
C SER A 43 26.17 -11.24 19.73
N ASN A 44 25.46 -10.20 19.27
CA ASN A 44 24.06 -10.00 19.63
C ASN A 44 23.16 -10.75 18.65
N HIS A 45 23.02 -12.06 18.89
CA HIS A 45 22.21 -12.94 18.04
C HIS A 45 20.72 -12.52 18.00
N SER A 46 20.20 -11.97 19.10
CA SER A 46 18.80 -11.51 19.17
C SER A 46 18.54 -10.36 18.20
N LEU A 47 19.38 -9.33 18.22
CA LEU A 47 19.25 -8.21 17.29
C LEU A 47 19.50 -8.66 15.84
N LYS A 48 20.44 -9.58 15.62
CA LYS A 48 20.70 -10.15 14.29
C LYS A 48 19.48 -10.89 13.72
N LEU A 49 18.75 -11.62 14.55
CA LEU A 49 17.49 -12.27 14.17
C LEU A 49 16.39 -11.26 13.88
N GLN A 50 16.25 -10.21 14.70
CA GLN A 50 15.27 -9.14 14.48
C GLN A 50 15.53 -8.40 13.16
N ILE A 51 16.79 -8.09 12.86
CA ILE A 51 17.19 -7.46 11.60
C ILE A 51 16.86 -8.37 10.42
N LYS A 52 17.24 -9.64 10.47
CA LYS A 52 16.92 -10.61 9.41
C LYS A 52 15.42 -10.77 9.18
N LYS A 53 14.65 -10.84 10.26
CA LYS A 53 13.19 -10.90 10.17
C LYS A 53 12.64 -9.64 9.49
N TRP A 54 13.14 -8.47 9.88
CA TRP A 54 12.73 -7.22 9.25
C TRP A 54 13.13 -7.15 7.77
N GLU A 55 14.30 -7.66 7.39
CA GLU A 55 14.74 -7.77 5.99
C GLU A 55 13.84 -8.72 5.18
N SER A 56 13.48 -9.88 5.72
CA SER A 56 12.54 -10.80 5.07
C SER A 56 11.14 -10.20 4.94
N ASP A 57 10.69 -9.48 5.97
CA ASP A 57 9.38 -8.81 5.97
C ASP A 57 9.39 -7.59 5.03
N SER A 58 10.55 -6.99 4.77
CA SER A 58 10.71 -5.86 3.85
C SER A 58 10.88 -6.30 2.40
N THR A 59 11.54 -7.44 2.16
CA THR A 59 11.68 -8.03 0.81
C THR A 59 10.38 -8.68 0.32
N THR A 60 9.51 -9.15 1.23
CA THR A 60 8.14 -9.58 0.88
C THR A 60 7.19 -8.43 0.63
N LYS A 61 7.55 -7.18 0.98
CA LYS A 61 6.77 -5.96 0.67
C LYS A 61 7.11 -5.34 -0.69
N ASP A 62 8.13 -5.83 -1.40
CA ASP A 62 8.48 -5.37 -2.74
C ASP A 62 7.91 -6.27 -3.86
N SER A 63 7.11 -7.27 -3.49
CA SER A 63 6.15 -7.91 -4.40
C SER A 63 4.79 -7.28 -4.16
N THR A 64 4.53 -6.19 -4.88
CA THR A 64 3.22 -5.62 -5.17
C THR A 64 2.34 -6.66 -5.88
N ALA A 65 1.93 -7.73 -5.18
CA ALA A 65 0.64 -8.33 -5.44
C ALA A 65 -0.35 -7.38 -4.78
N ILE A 66 -0.81 -6.37 -5.54
CA ILE A 66 -2.07 -5.71 -5.24
C ILE A 66 -3.03 -6.88 -4.98
N LYS A 67 -3.52 -7.03 -3.75
CA LYS A 67 -4.71 -7.86 -3.54
C LYS A 67 -5.83 -7.11 -4.23
N GLU A 68 -5.91 -7.25 -5.56
CA GLU A 68 -7.03 -6.79 -6.34
C GLU A 68 -8.22 -7.53 -5.75
N VAL A 69 -8.99 -6.84 -4.91
CA VAL A 69 -10.23 -7.40 -4.39
C VAL A 69 -11.11 -7.59 -5.63
N PRO A 70 -11.40 -8.83 -6.02
CA PRO A 70 -12.13 -9.07 -7.24
C PRO A 70 -13.51 -8.41 -7.13
N PRO A 71 -14.07 -7.89 -8.24
CA PRO A 71 -15.39 -7.29 -8.21
C PRO A 71 -16.42 -8.26 -7.62
N PRO A 72 -17.31 -7.78 -6.72
CA PRO A 72 -18.46 -8.56 -6.28
C PRO A 72 -19.20 -9.17 -7.46
N ARG A 73 -19.59 -10.43 -7.34
CA ARG A 73 -20.24 -11.20 -8.43
C ARG A 73 -21.50 -10.52 -8.97
N GLU A 74 -22.23 -9.82 -8.12
CA GLU A 74 -23.42 -9.04 -8.50
C GLU A 74 -23.12 -7.86 -9.44
N PHE A 75 -21.87 -7.41 -9.52
CA PHE A 75 -21.45 -6.35 -10.44
C PHE A 75 -21.02 -6.90 -11.79
N ILE A 76 -20.96 -8.22 -11.95
CA ILE A 76 -20.47 -8.88 -13.16
C ILE A 76 -21.65 -9.28 -14.05
N CYS A 77 -21.58 -8.89 -15.31
CA CYS A 77 -22.55 -9.28 -16.32
C CYS A 77 -22.41 -10.76 -16.69
N PRO A 78 -23.50 -11.56 -16.65
CA PRO A 78 -23.44 -12.98 -16.98
C PRO A 78 -23.15 -13.25 -18.47
N LEU A 79 -23.43 -12.27 -19.36
CA LEU A 79 -23.19 -12.40 -20.79
C LEU A 79 -21.76 -12.02 -21.20
N THR A 80 -21.16 -11.01 -20.56
CA THR A 80 -19.81 -10.52 -20.92
C THR A 80 -18.71 -10.97 -19.97
N GLY A 81 -19.04 -11.41 -18.76
CA GLY A 81 -18.08 -11.72 -17.71
C GLY A 81 -17.31 -10.51 -17.16
N ARG A 82 -17.76 -9.28 -17.49
CA ARG A 82 -17.13 -8.02 -17.07
C ARG A 82 -18.03 -7.25 -16.11
N VAL A 83 -17.45 -6.32 -15.36
CA VAL A 83 -18.21 -5.39 -14.51
C VAL A 83 -19.18 -4.58 -15.38
N PHE A 84 -20.44 -4.44 -14.98
CA PHE A 84 -21.41 -3.63 -15.72
C PHE A 84 -20.94 -2.18 -15.84
N GLU A 85 -21.14 -1.60 -17.02
CA GLU A 85 -21.02 -0.18 -17.28
C GLU A 85 -22.41 0.46 -17.39
N HIS A 86 -23.29 -0.20 -18.17
CA HIS A 86 -24.68 0.21 -18.37
C HIS A 86 -25.61 -0.97 -18.08
N PRO A 87 -25.82 -1.32 -16.79
CA PRO A 87 -26.70 -2.43 -16.43
C PRO A 87 -28.14 -2.14 -16.84
N VAL A 88 -28.75 -3.12 -17.51
CA VAL A 88 -30.18 -3.14 -17.79
C VAL A 88 -30.81 -4.37 -17.16
N VAL A 89 -32.01 -4.22 -16.61
CA VAL A 89 -32.77 -5.25 -15.91
C VAL A 89 -33.97 -5.68 -16.75
N THR A 90 -34.16 -7.00 -16.87
CA THR A 90 -35.35 -7.58 -17.51
C THR A 90 -36.53 -7.63 -16.54
N LYS A 91 -37.75 -7.84 -17.04
CA LYS A 91 -38.94 -8.07 -16.19
C LYS A 91 -38.78 -9.20 -15.18
N ASP A 92 -37.90 -10.17 -15.48
CA ASP A 92 -37.62 -11.33 -14.64
C ASP A 92 -36.52 -11.02 -13.60
N GLY A 93 -36.06 -9.76 -13.51
CA GLY A 93 -35.07 -9.29 -12.54
C GLY A 93 -33.62 -9.62 -12.88
N ARG A 94 -33.32 -9.98 -14.15
CA ARG A 94 -31.95 -10.33 -14.58
C ARG A 94 -31.23 -9.13 -15.17
N HIS A 95 -29.97 -8.94 -14.78
CA HIS A 95 -29.15 -7.84 -15.28
C HIS A 95 -28.25 -8.28 -16.45
N TYR A 96 -28.19 -7.44 -17.48
CA TYR A 96 -27.30 -7.58 -18.62
C TYR A 96 -26.63 -6.26 -18.95
N GLU A 97 -25.48 -6.34 -19.60
CA GLU A 97 -24.83 -5.15 -20.17
C GLU A 97 -25.63 -4.71 -21.40
N ARG A 98 -26.00 -3.42 -21.45
CA ARG A 98 -26.93 -2.91 -22.48
C ARG A 98 -26.45 -3.24 -23.89
N MET A 99 -25.20 -2.92 -24.20
CA MET A 99 -24.65 -3.17 -25.54
C MET A 99 -24.58 -4.65 -25.87
N ALA A 100 -24.23 -5.49 -24.90
CA ALA A 100 -24.13 -6.93 -25.11
C ALA A 100 -25.52 -7.55 -25.38
N LEU A 101 -26.53 -7.17 -24.61
CA LEU A 101 -27.90 -7.63 -24.82
C LEU A 101 -28.47 -7.17 -26.17
N MET A 102 -28.26 -5.89 -26.52
CA MET A 102 -28.72 -5.35 -27.81
C MET A 102 -28.03 -6.06 -28.98
N SER A 103 -26.73 -6.32 -28.88
CA SER A 103 -26.00 -7.03 -29.94
C SER A 103 -26.47 -8.47 -30.07
N PHE A 104 -26.74 -9.16 -28.94
CA PHE A 104 -27.26 -10.53 -28.91
C PHE A 104 -28.63 -10.64 -29.60
N VAL A 105 -29.57 -9.74 -29.26
CA VAL A 105 -30.90 -9.73 -29.87
C VAL A 105 -30.81 -9.35 -31.36
N LYS A 106 -29.91 -8.43 -31.73
CA LYS A 106 -29.71 -7.99 -33.11
C LYS A 106 -29.02 -9.03 -33.99
N SER A 107 -28.18 -9.92 -33.45
CA SER A 107 -27.46 -10.94 -34.22
C SER A 107 -28.32 -12.11 -34.69
N GLY A 108 -29.66 -12.01 -34.59
CA GLY A 108 -30.60 -13.00 -35.12
C GLY A 108 -30.86 -14.18 -34.20
N MET A 109 -30.28 -14.20 -33.00
CA MET A 109 -30.48 -15.26 -32.00
C MET A 109 -31.70 -14.98 -31.12
N TYR A 110 -32.82 -14.66 -31.78
CA TYR A 110 -34.16 -14.47 -31.23
C TYR A 110 -34.29 -13.36 -30.16
N SER A 111 -35.46 -12.73 -30.10
CA SER A 111 -35.79 -11.77 -29.04
C SER A 111 -36.01 -12.55 -27.74
N THR A 112 -34.96 -13.17 -27.21
CA THR A 112 -34.99 -14.08 -26.07
C THR A 112 -33.94 -13.71 -25.04
N ASP A 113 -34.21 -14.08 -23.79
CA ASP A 113 -33.32 -13.91 -22.66
C ASP A 113 -32.11 -14.85 -22.82
N PRO A 114 -30.86 -14.35 -22.82
CA PRO A 114 -29.67 -15.16 -23.10
C PRO A 114 -29.44 -16.33 -22.15
N MET A 115 -30.02 -16.28 -20.93
CA MET A 115 -29.81 -17.29 -19.90
C MET A 115 -30.95 -18.31 -19.81
N THR A 116 -32.16 -17.92 -20.22
CA THR A 116 -33.37 -18.74 -20.05
C THR A 116 -34.05 -19.12 -21.35
N GLY A 117 -33.68 -18.48 -22.47
CA GLY A 117 -34.30 -18.70 -23.79
C GLY A 117 -35.74 -18.20 -23.92
N LYS A 118 -36.30 -17.58 -22.88
CA LYS A 118 -37.68 -17.04 -22.89
C LYS A 118 -37.75 -15.77 -23.74
N ALA A 119 -38.90 -15.49 -24.34
CA ALA A 119 -39.09 -14.25 -25.11
C ALA A 119 -38.84 -12.99 -24.25
N LEU A 120 -37.89 -12.17 -24.71
CA LEU A 120 -37.45 -10.93 -24.11
C LEU A 120 -37.56 -9.80 -25.15
N PRO A 121 -38.63 -8.99 -25.12
CA PRO A 121 -38.71 -7.79 -25.95
C PRO A 121 -37.81 -6.71 -25.35
N LEU A 122 -36.95 -6.10 -26.18
CA LEU A 122 -36.03 -5.03 -25.74
C LEU A 122 -36.75 -3.82 -25.13
N SER A 123 -38.02 -3.59 -25.49
CA SER A 123 -38.86 -2.54 -24.89
C SER A 123 -39.20 -2.79 -23.41
N SER A 124 -39.12 -4.03 -22.94
CA SER A 124 -39.38 -4.39 -21.53
C SER A 124 -38.16 -4.28 -20.62
N VAL A 125 -37.01 -3.90 -21.18
CA VAL A 125 -35.73 -3.85 -20.48
C VAL A 125 -35.46 -2.42 -20.04
N VAL A 126 -35.20 -2.24 -18.74
CA VAL A 126 -35.06 -0.91 -18.12
C VAL A 126 -33.66 -0.76 -17.54
N THR A 127 -33.09 0.45 -17.52
CA THR A 127 -31.81 0.69 -16.83
C THR A 127 -31.97 0.61 -15.32
N ASP A 128 -31.07 -0.11 -14.64
CA ASP A 128 -31.03 -0.14 -13.19
C ASP A 128 -30.04 0.90 -12.66
N PHE A 129 -30.55 2.08 -12.31
CA PHE A 129 -29.75 3.17 -11.76
C PHE A 129 -29.18 2.85 -10.37
N ASN A 130 -29.81 1.98 -9.60
CA ASN A 130 -29.31 1.59 -8.28
C ASN A 130 -28.07 0.71 -8.42
N LEU A 131 -28.11 -0.31 -9.29
CA LEU A 131 -26.93 -1.12 -9.57
C LEU A 131 -25.79 -0.27 -10.15
N MET A 132 -26.11 0.67 -11.05
CA MET A 132 -25.14 1.60 -11.60
C MET A 132 -24.48 2.48 -10.52
N ALA A 133 -25.26 3.04 -9.59
CA ALA A 133 -24.72 3.84 -8.49
C ALA A 133 -23.82 3.02 -7.57
N ARG A 134 -24.23 1.80 -7.20
CA ARG A 134 -23.44 0.89 -6.35
C ARG A 134 -22.10 0.54 -6.99
N ILE A 135 -22.08 0.26 -8.30
CA ILE A 135 -20.86 -0.03 -9.04
C ILE A 135 -19.92 1.18 -9.09
N ARG A 136 -20.46 2.39 -9.30
CA ARG A 136 -19.66 3.63 -9.29
C ARG A 136 -19.00 3.84 -7.93
N MET A 137 -19.77 3.75 -6.86
CA MET A 137 -19.25 3.88 -5.50
C MET A 137 -18.18 2.82 -5.18
N TRP A 138 -18.35 1.59 -5.69
CA TRP A 138 -17.34 0.54 -5.55
C TRP A 138 -16.05 0.89 -6.29
N LYS A 139 -16.13 1.33 -7.55
CA LYS A 139 -14.97 1.77 -8.36
C LYS A 139 -14.21 2.91 -7.69
N GLU A 140 -14.93 3.91 -7.18
CA GLU A 140 -14.33 5.06 -6.48
C GLU A 140 -13.55 4.62 -5.23
N ARG A 141 -14.08 3.64 -4.47
CA ARG A 141 -13.38 3.10 -3.29
C ARG A 141 -12.14 2.31 -3.68
N THR A 142 -12.25 1.44 -4.68
CA THR A 142 -11.10 0.64 -5.13
C THR A 142 -9.98 1.51 -5.69
N ASP A 143 -10.32 2.59 -6.41
CA ASP A 143 -9.34 3.54 -6.93
C ASP A 143 -8.73 4.40 -5.80
N ASN A 144 -9.53 4.79 -4.80
CA ASN A 144 -9.04 5.60 -3.67
C ASN A 144 -8.17 4.80 -2.70
N ASP A 145 -8.53 3.54 -2.41
CA ASP A 145 -7.74 2.66 -1.54
C ASP A 145 -6.38 2.32 -2.17
N GLN A 146 -6.30 2.23 -3.51
CA GLN A 146 -5.02 2.13 -4.24
C GLN A 146 -4.12 3.38 -4.07
N ILE A 147 -4.71 4.56 -3.82
CA ILE A 147 -3.95 5.82 -3.61
C ILE A 147 -3.51 5.95 -2.13
N ARG A 148 -4.34 5.52 -1.17
CA ARG A 148 -4.05 5.65 0.27
C ARG A 148 -2.87 4.78 0.72
N ASP A 149 -2.65 3.62 0.10
CA ASP A 149 -1.51 2.75 0.41
C ASP A 149 -0.15 3.35 0.00
N THR A 150 -0.12 4.33 -0.92
CA THR A 150 1.12 5.05 -1.28
C THR A 150 1.45 6.23 -0.37
N THR A 151 0.50 6.68 0.46
CA THR A 151 0.67 7.83 1.38
C THR A 151 0.86 7.38 2.85
N GLY A 152 0.89 6.06 3.09
CA GLY A 152 1.04 5.44 4.42
C GLY A 152 2.45 5.49 5.04
N CYS A 153 3.27 6.47 4.70
CA CYS A 153 4.60 6.71 5.30
C CYS A 153 4.72 8.10 5.93
N TYR A 154 3.66 8.65 6.52
CA TYR A 154 3.77 9.78 7.45
C TYR A 154 2.83 9.53 8.64
N GLY A 155 3.35 8.86 9.66
CA GLY A 155 2.64 8.58 10.90
C GLY A 155 2.81 9.70 11.94
N TRP A 156 1.66 10.13 12.48
CA TRP A 156 1.41 10.66 13.83
C TRP A 156 2.24 11.87 14.32
N ILE A 157 1.60 13.04 14.34
CA ILE A 157 1.87 14.09 15.35
C ILE A 157 0.54 14.27 16.11
N GLU A 158 0.57 14.07 17.43
CA GLU A 158 -0.56 14.40 18.31
C GLU A 158 -0.81 15.91 18.27
N ASN A 159 -2.07 16.29 18.05
CA ASN A 159 -2.54 17.66 18.08
C ASN A 159 -2.68 18.13 19.54
N ASP A 160 -1.69 18.82 20.06
CA ASP A 160 -1.94 19.86 21.04
C ASP A 160 -2.28 21.16 20.29
N ARG A 161 -3.49 21.67 20.55
CA ARG A 161 -3.95 22.97 20.04
C ARG A 161 -2.97 24.03 20.52
N HIS A 162 -2.59 24.95 19.65
CA HIS A 162 -3.07 26.33 19.71
C HIS A 162 -2.54 27.10 18.48
N ASP A 163 -3.43 27.94 17.97
CA ASP A 163 -3.22 28.97 16.95
C ASP A 163 -3.35 28.56 15.48
N GLY A 164 -4.19 29.33 14.79
CA GLY A 164 -4.75 29.02 13.49
C GLY A 164 -3.81 29.37 12.35
N SER A 165 -3.73 28.48 11.37
CA SER A 165 -3.62 28.79 9.93
C SER A 165 -3.55 27.46 9.17
N VAL A 166 -4.67 27.05 8.58
CA VAL A 166 -4.69 25.91 7.67
C VAL A 166 -4.14 26.38 6.32
N LEU A 167 -2.85 26.17 6.06
CA LEU A 167 -2.30 26.24 4.71
C LEU A 167 -2.65 24.92 4.00
N VAL A 168 -3.74 24.93 3.24
CA VAL A 168 -4.03 23.88 2.27
C VAL A 168 -3.04 24.04 1.11
N LEU A 169 -1.97 23.24 1.10
CA LEU A 169 -1.10 23.15 -0.07
C LEU A 169 -1.79 22.30 -1.14
N THR A 170 -2.44 22.96 -2.11
CA THR A 170 -2.95 22.28 -3.30
C THR A 170 -1.82 21.97 -4.26
N LYS A 171 -1.57 20.67 -4.46
CA LYS A 171 -1.08 20.00 -5.67
C LYS A 171 0.01 20.75 -6.46
N GLU A 172 1.28 20.51 -6.13
CA GLU A 172 2.39 20.85 -7.02
C GLU A 172 2.89 19.66 -7.87
N ASN A 173 3.38 20.05 -9.04
CA ASN A 173 3.50 19.31 -10.29
C ASN A 173 4.78 18.46 -10.38
N ARG A 174 4.83 17.56 -11.36
CA ARG A 174 5.80 16.46 -11.63
C ARG A 174 7.29 16.85 -11.85
N SER A 175 7.75 18.04 -11.46
CA SER A 175 9.07 18.56 -11.85
C SER A 175 10.09 18.74 -10.70
N THR A 176 9.75 18.52 -9.43
CA THR A 176 10.72 18.57 -8.32
C THR A 176 11.24 17.19 -7.91
N LYS A 177 11.56 16.34 -8.88
CA LYS A 177 12.33 15.11 -8.68
C LYS A 177 13.83 15.44 -8.54
N ARG A 178 14.22 16.33 -7.61
CA ARG A 178 15.64 16.58 -7.29
C ARG A 178 15.97 17.24 -5.93
N MET A 179 15.10 17.23 -4.92
CA MET A 179 15.47 17.71 -3.58
C MET A 179 14.84 16.84 -2.49
N CYS A 180 15.41 15.66 -2.22
CA CYS A 180 15.20 14.90 -0.99
C CYS A 180 16.34 13.89 -0.72
N LEU A 181 17.58 14.21 -1.12
CA LEU A 181 18.74 13.34 -0.87
C LEU A 181 19.99 14.05 -0.33
N ASP A 182 19.86 15.28 0.20
CA ASP A 182 21.02 16.04 0.71
C ASP A 182 20.73 16.83 2.00
N ARG A 183 20.05 16.21 2.97
CA ARG A 183 19.91 16.80 4.31
C ARG A 183 20.02 15.81 5.47
N MET A 184 20.79 14.75 5.26
CA MET A 184 21.16 13.78 6.32
C MET A 184 22.68 13.65 6.45
N ARG A 185 23.37 14.80 6.48
CA ARG A 185 24.76 14.91 6.92
C ARG A 185 24.89 16.18 7.76
N TYR A 186 25.46 16.01 8.95
CA TYR A 186 25.87 17.03 9.93
C TYR A 186 24.80 17.60 10.88
N LEU A 187 24.49 16.83 11.92
CA LEU A 187 24.29 17.35 13.27
C LEU A 187 25.17 16.56 14.25
N VAL A 188 26.49 16.80 14.21
CA VAL A 188 27.34 16.82 15.41
C VAL A 188 28.51 17.77 15.10
N ALA A 189 28.25 19.06 15.22
CA ALA A 189 29.27 20.04 15.53
C ALA A 189 28.68 20.90 16.65
N ASP A 190 29.53 21.22 17.63
CA ASP A 190 29.27 22.04 18.81
C ASP A 190 28.62 21.31 20.00
N PHE A 191 29.46 20.65 20.80
CA PHE A 191 29.49 20.86 22.25
C PHE A 191 30.91 20.54 22.77
N ILE A 192 31.68 21.62 22.96
CA ILE A 192 32.79 21.89 23.90
C ILE A 192 33.79 20.76 24.16
#